data_AF-A0A2W4B8V6-F1
#
_entry.id   AF-A0A2W4B8V6-F1
#
_cell.length_a   1.000
_cell.length_b   1.000
_cell.length_c   1.000
_cell.angle_alpha   90.00
_cell.angle_beta   90.00
_cell.angle_gamma   90.00
#
_symmetry.space_group_name_H-M   'P 1'
#
loop_
_entity.id
_entity.type
_entity.pdbx_description
1 polymer ?
#
loop_
_entity_poly.entity_id
_entity_poly.type
_entity_poly.pdbx_seq_one_letter_code
_entity_poly.pdbx_strand_id
1 'polypeptide(L)'
;MSKEEEERKRQESNGRNRQEATKWQRIANERQANYDRNQKKLERLKEAKRALNKSMSSFSKFENEVNQYSTKLSTGQFKGTLRTKFDQKAKKMGTALHKEENTHQQNLSKLDTEIAKKELEQGDLLSAVGSAFDMVKNFLASIF
;
A
#
# COMPACT_ATOMS: atom_id res chain seq x y z
N MET A 1 -56.42 -14.17 -17.55
CA MET A 1 -56.20 -13.11 -16.55
C MET A 1 -56.90 -11.86 -17.03
N SER A 2 -57.43 -11.02 -16.12
CA SER A 2 -57.90 -9.69 -16.50
C SER A 2 -56.70 -8.74 -16.64
N LYS A 3 -56.87 -7.65 -17.42
CA LYS A 3 -55.86 -6.59 -17.56
C LYS A 3 -55.48 -5.96 -16.21
N GLU A 4 -56.42 -5.89 -15.27
CA GLU A 4 -56.18 -5.36 -13.92
C GLU A 4 -55.28 -6.28 -13.10
N GLU A 5 -55.42 -7.60 -13.28
CA GLU A 5 -54.59 -8.57 -12.57
C GLU A 5 -53.15 -8.58 -13.10
N GLU A 6 -52.95 -8.37 -14.41
CA GLU A 6 -51.63 -8.20 -15.03
C GLU A 6 -50.95 -6.91 -14.58
N GLU A 7 -51.68 -5.79 -14.53
CA GLU A 7 -51.16 -4.50 -14.05
C GLU A 7 -50.78 -4.55 -12.57
N ARG A 8 -51.60 -5.19 -11.72
CA ARG A 8 -51.27 -5.38 -10.30
C ARG A 8 -49.98 -6.19 -10.11
N LYS A 9 -49.82 -7.30 -10.83
CA LYS A 9 -48.60 -8.12 -10.78
C LYS A 9 -47.37 -7.35 -11.25
N ARG A 10 -47.51 -6.51 -12.28
CA ARG A 10 -46.45 -5.61 -12.76
C ARG A 10 -46.04 -4.61 -11.68
N GLN A 11 -47.00 -3.95 -11.02
CA GLN A 11 -46.72 -2.98 -9.95
C GLN A 11 -46.03 -3.63 -8.74
N GLU A 12 -46.47 -4.82 -8.34
CA GLU A 12 -45.81 -5.60 -7.27
C GLU A 12 -44.37 -5.97 -7.63
N SER A 13 -44.13 -6.44 -8.86
CA SER A 13 -42.79 -6.75 -9.36
C SER A 13 -41.89 -5.51 -9.39
N ASN A 14 -42.42 -4.39 -9.90
CA ASN A 14 -41.71 -3.11 -9.92
C ASN A 14 -41.36 -2.61 -8.52
N GLY A 15 -42.26 -2.80 -7.54
CA GLY A 15 -41.99 -2.50 -6.14
C GLY A 15 -40.82 -3.31 -5.58
N ARG A 16 -40.79 -4.62 -5.84
CA ARG A 16 -39.67 -5.50 -5.42
C ARG A 16 -38.36 -5.11 -6.10
N ASN A 17 -38.38 -4.83 -7.40
CA ASN A 17 -37.21 -4.40 -8.16
C ASN A 17 -36.62 -3.09 -7.60
N ARG A 18 -37.46 -2.12 -7.22
CA ARG A 18 -37.00 -0.88 -6.54
C ARG A 18 -36.35 -1.14 -5.19
N GLN A 19 -36.90 -2.07 -4.40
CA GLN A 19 -36.34 -2.44 -3.09
C GLN A 19 -34.97 -3.10 -3.24
N GLU A 20 -34.82 -4.07 -4.14
CA GLU A 20 -33.53 -4.71 -4.40
C GLU A 20 -32.51 -3.74 -5.01
N ALA A 21 -32.92 -2.85 -5.92
CA ALA A 21 -32.05 -1.80 -6.44
C ALA A 21 -31.51 -0.90 -5.31
N THR A 22 -32.37 -0.49 -4.36
CA THR A 22 -31.96 0.32 -3.21
C THR A 22 -30.97 -0.41 -2.31
N LYS A 23 -31.20 -1.70 -2.04
CA LYS A 23 -30.32 -2.55 -1.25
C LYS A 23 -28.95 -2.72 -1.91
N TRP A 24 -28.91 -3.00 -3.21
CA TRP A 24 -27.66 -3.12 -3.96
C TRP A 24 -26.92 -1.79 -4.07
N GLN A 25 -27.63 -0.66 -4.16
CA GLN A 25 -27.03 0.67 -4.15
C GLN A 25 -26.30 0.94 -2.83
N ARG A 26 -26.89 0.56 -1.69
CA ARG A 26 -26.22 0.66 -0.38
C ARG A 26 -24.96 -0.20 -0.35
N ILE A 27 -25.03 -1.44 -0.81
CA ILE A 27 -23.86 -2.35 -0.87
C ILE A 27 -22.76 -1.77 -1.77
N ALA A 28 -23.12 -1.22 -2.94
CA ALA A 28 -22.18 -0.59 -3.85
C ALA A 28 -21.46 0.60 -3.18
N ASN A 29 -22.20 1.45 -2.47
CA ASN A 29 -21.64 2.59 -1.74
C ASN A 29 -20.69 2.15 -0.61
N GLU A 30 -21.05 1.11 0.15
CA GLU A 30 -20.19 0.55 1.21
C GLU A 30 -18.89 -0.02 0.63
N ARG A 31 -18.97 -0.73 -0.49
CA ARG A 31 -17.80 -1.27 -1.20
C ARG A 31 -16.93 -0.15 -1.78
N GLN A 32 -17.52 0.90 -2.33
CA GLN A 32 -16.79 2.07 -2.82
C GLN A 32 -16.05 2.78 -1.69
N ALA A 33 -16.69 2.97 -0.54
CA ALA A 33 -16.04 3.54 0.63
C ALA A 33 -14.86 2.67 1.14
N ASN A 34 -14.97 1.35 1.03
CA ASN A 34 -13.86 0.43 1.32
C ASN A 34 -12.72 0.57 0.32
N TYR A 35 -13.03 0.63 -0.96
CA TYR A 35 -12.07 0.86 -2.05
C TYR A 35 -11.29 2.17 -1.81
N ASP A 36 -11.98 3.27 -1.52
CA ASP A 36 -11.35 4.58 -1.29
C ASP A 36 -10.44 4.57 -0.05
N ARG A 37 -10.87 3.89 1.03
CA ARG A 37 -10.04 3.70 2.23
C ARG A 37 -8.80 2.88 1.93
N ASN A 38 -8.91 1.84 1.12
CA ASN A 38 -7.78 1.01 0.73
C ASN A 38 -6.79 1.80 -0.15
N GLN A 39 -7.31 2.60 -1.09
CA GLN A 39 -6.47 3.45 -1.95
C GLN A 39 -5.63 4.42 -1.12
N LYS A 40 -6.25 5.09 -0.13
CA LYS A 40 -5.52 6.01 0.76
C LYS A 40 -4.43 5.30 1.57
N LYS A 41 -4.65 4.05 2.00
CA LYS A 41 -3.62 3.26 2.68
C LYS A 41 -2.49 2.87 1.73
N LEU A 42 -2.84 2.51 0.49
CA LEU A 42 -1.88 2.19 -0.56
C LEU A 42 -0.91 3.34 -0.81
N GLU A 43 -1.43 4.56 -0.96
CA GLU A 43 -0.61 5.75 -1.19
C GLU A 43 0.33 6.01 0.00
N ARG A 44 -0.16 5.91 1.24
CA ARG A 44 0.69 6.04 2.44
C ARG A 44 1.82 5.00 2.50
N LEU A 45 1.54 3.75 2.12
CA LEU A 45 2.57 2.70 2.06
C LEU A 45 3.60 3.00 0.97
N LYS A 46 3.17 3.44 -0.21
CA LYS A 46 4.04 3.84 -1.32
C LYS A 46 4.92 5.04 -0.95
N GLU A 47 4.37 6.03 -0.25
CA GLU A 47 5.12 7.16 0.30
C GLU A 47 6.15 6.71 1.34
N ALA A 48 5.76 5.84 2.29
CA ALA A 48 6.68 5.30 3.28
C ALA A 48 7.84 4.52 2.63
N LYS A 49 7.55 3.71 1.60
CA LYS A 49 8.58 3.02 0.80
C LYS A 49 9.54 4.01 0.13
N ARG A 50 9.03 5.07 -0.50
CA ARG A 50 9.85 6.12 -1.14
C ARG A 50 10.75 6.82 -0.11
N ALA A 51 10.21 7.17 1.05
CA ALA A 51 10.97 7.80 2.13
C ALA A 51 12.09 6.87 2.65
N LEU A 52 11.78 5.59 2.86
CA LEU A 52 12.76 4.60 3.32
C LEU A 52 13.87 4.35 2.28
N ASN A 53 13.53 4.26 1.00
CA ASN A 53 14.51 4.18 -0.09
C ASN A 53 15.45 5.39 -0.14
N LYS A 54 14.92 6.60 0.07
CA LYS A 54 15.74 7.81 0.14
C LYS A 54 16.68 7.78 1.33
N SER A 55 16.22 7.33 2.50
CA SER A 55 17.05 7.13 3.69
C SER A 55 18.18 6.15 3.42
N MET A 56 17.87 4.99 2.84
CA MET A 56 18.88 3.98 2.49
C MET A 56 19.96 4.50 1.54
N SER A 57 19.59 5.27 0.51
CA SER A 57 20.59 5.86 -0.39
C SER A 57 21.57 6.77 0.33
N SER A 58 21.09 7.55 1.32
CA SER A 58 21.96 8.37 2.17
C SER A 58 22.85 7.52 3.08
N PHE A 59 22.32 6.43 3.64
CA PHE A 59 23.08 5.50 4.49
C PHE A 59 24.20 4.81 3.73
N SER A 60 23.94 4.21 2.56
CA SER A 60 24.98 3.54 1.77
C SER A 60 26.07 4.50 1.28
N LYS A 61 25.72 5.78 1.02
CA LYS A 61 26.72 6.82 0.70
C LYS A 61 27.60 7.12 1.92
N PHE A 62 27.00 7.33 3.08
CA PHE A 62 27.72 7.61 4.31
C PHE A 62 28.64 6.45 4.72
N GLU A 63 28.17 5.20 4.62
CA GLU A 63 29.00 4.02 4.89
C GLU A 63 30.22 3.96 3.96
N ASN A 64 30.03 4.21 2.67
CA ASN A 64 31.13 4.26 1.71
C ASN A 64 32.15 5.37 2.05
N GLU A 65 31.70 6.56 2.45
CA GLU A 65 32.57 7.65 2.88
C GLU A 65 33.37 7.27 4.14
N VAL A 66 32.71 6.66 5.13
CA VAL A 66 33.33 6.19 6.37
C VAL A 66 34.41 5.15 6.10
N ASN A 67 34.11 4.16 5.25
CA ASN A 67 35.05 3.11 4.90
C ASN A 67 36.29 3.67 4.17
N GLN A 68 36.11 4.72 3.37
CA GLN A 68 37.20 5.42 2.69
C GLN A 68 38.09 6.27 3.61
N TYR A 69 37.65 6.68 4.80
CA TYR A 69 38.54 7.46 5.69
C TYR A 69 39.77 6.67 6.12
N SER A 70 39.63 5.36 6.29
CA SER A 70 40.75 4.48 6.65
C SER A 70 41.85 4.48 5.58
N THR A 71 41.50 4.60 4.29
CA THR A 71 42.43 4.59 3.16
C THR A 71 42.90 5.98 2.76
N LYS A 72 42.10 7.03 3.00
CA LYS A 72 42.46 8.43 2.70
C LYS A 72 43.36 9.08 3.76
N LEU A 73 43.30 8.63 5.02
CA LEU A 73 44.15 9.16 6.08
C LEU A 73 45.54 8.52 6.05
N SER A 74 46.53 9.33 5.69
CA SER A 74 47.95 8.99 5.68
C SER A 74 48.39 8.35 7.02
N THR A 75 48.99 7.16 6.94
CA THR A 75 49.68 6.51 8.08
C THR A 75 50.87 7.32 8.59
N GLY A 76 51.33 8.32 7.82
CA GLY A 76 52.38 9.25 8.20
C GLY A 76 51.94 10.30 9.24
N GLN A 77 50.68 10.74 9.20
CA GLN A 77 50.15 11.82 10.06
C GLN A 77 49.37 11.31 11.28
N PHE A 78 48.92 10.05 11.26
CA PHE A 78 48.10 9.46 12.31
C PHE A 78 48.69 8.09 12.70
N LYS A 79 49.38 8.02 13.86
CA LYS A 79 50.19 6.85 14.26
C LYS A 79 49.84 6.33 15.66
N GLY A 80 50.33 5.11 15.94
CA GLY A 80 50.28 4.50 17.27
C GLY A 80 48.86 4.24 17.78
N THR A 81 48.66 4.41 19.08
CA THR A 81 47.39 4.15 19.76
C THR A 81 46.22 5.01 19.26
N LEU A 82 46.50 6.23 18.80
CA LEU A 82 45.49 7.11 18.17
C LEU A 82 44.94 6.46 16.90
N ARG A 83 45.80 5.94 16.03
CA ARG A 83 45.39 5.25 14.80
C ARG A 83 44.59 3.98 15.10
N THR A 84 45.06 3.15 16.02
CA THR A 84 44.32 1.94 16.44
C THR A 84 42.92 2.28 16.95
N LYS A 85 42.78 3.33 17.78
CA LYS A 85 41.46 3.77 18.28
C LYS A 85 40.56 4.29 17.16
N PHE A 86 41.12 5.02 16.20
CA PHE A 86 40.39 5.48 15.03
C PHE A 86 39.86 4.30 14.20
N ASP A 87 40.73 3.36 13.82
CA ASP A 87 40.34 2.19 13.01
C ASP A 87 39.29 1.33 13.75
N GLN A 88 39.42 1.15 15.06
CA GLN A 88 38.41 0.46 15.88
C GLN A 88 37.06 1.18 15.87
N LYS A 89 37.05 2.51 16.01
CA LYS A 89 35.80 3.30 15.97
C LYS A 89 35.17 3.27 14.58
N ALA A 90 35.96 3.42 13.52
CA ALA A 90 35.49 3.32 12.14
C ALA A 90 34.87 1.95 11.86
N LYS A 91 35.51 0.86 12.28
CA LYS A 91 34.96 -0.50 12.16
C LYS A 91 33.65 -0.68 12.92
N LYS A 92 33.57 -0.20 14.17
CA LYS A 92 32.32 -0.23 14.98
C LYS A 92 31.20 0.55 14.30
N MET A 93 31.53 1.71 13.72
CA MET A 93 30.57 2.53 12.98
C MET A 93 30.07 1.80 11.73
N GLY A 94 30.97 1.21 10.92
CA GLY A 94 30.59 0.38 9.77
C GLY A 94 29.67 -0.78 10.15
N THR A 95 29.97 -1.52 11.23
CA THR A 95 29.09 -2.61 11.72
C THR A 95 27.71 -2.10 12.14
N ALA A 96 27.64 -0.96 12.82
CA ALA A 96 26.36 -0.37 13.22
C ALA A 96 25.54 0.08 12.00
N LEU A 97 26.18 0.72 11.01
CA LEU A 97 25.56 1.14 9.76
C LEU A 97 25.01 -0.06 8.98
N HIS A 98 25.80 -1.13 8.85
CA HIS A 98 25.36 -2.34 8.15
C HIS A 98 24.17 -3.04 8.85
N LYS A 99 24.10 -2.99 10.19
CA LYS A 99 22.92 -3.50 10.93
C LYS A 99 21.67 -2.67 10.63
N GLU A 100 21.80 -1.35 10.56
CA GLU A 100 20.71 -0.45 10.22
C GLU A 100 20.24 -0.66 8.78
N GLU A 101 21.18 -0.81 7.83
CA GLU A 101 20.90 -1.13 6.43
C GLU A 101 20.08 -2.42 6.31
N ASN A 102 20.51 -3.50 6.99
CA ASN A 102 19.77 -4.76 7.01
C ASN A 102 18.35 -4.59 7.57
N THR A 103 18.18 -3.78 8.61
CA THR A 103 16.86 -3.47 9.19
C THR A 103 15.99 -2.71 8.20
N HIS A 104 16.56 -1.73 7.49
CA HIS A 104 15.86 -0.99 6.44
C HIS A 104 15.45 -1.89 5.27
N GLN A 105 16.33 -2.78 4.81
CA GLN A 105 16.02 -3.76 3.75
C GLN A 105 14.85 -4.68 4.16
N GLN A 106 14.85 -5.18 5.40
CA GLN A 106 13.73 -5.98 5.92
C GLN A 106 12.42 -5.17 5.95
N ASN A 107 12.48 -3.91 6.36
CA ASN A 107 11.30 -3.04 6.37
C ASN A 107 10.79 -2.73 4.97
N LEU A 108 11.67 -2.55 3.97
CA LEU A 108 11.26 -2.44 2.56
C LEU A 108 10.56 -3.69 2.07
N SER A 109 11.09 -4.88 2.37
CA SER A 109 10.46 -6.15 1.99
C SER A 109 9.06 -6.31 2.60
N LYS A 110 8.90 -5.93 3.87
CA LYS A 110 7.58 -5.90 4.54
C LYS A 110 6.63 -4.91 3.87
N LEU A 111 7.09 -3.71 3.54
CA LEU A 111 6.28 -2.71 2.83
C LEU A 111 5.86 -3.24 1.45
N ASP A 112 6.75 -3.90 0.72
CA ASP A 112 6.44 -4.47 -0.59
C ASP A 112 5.37 -5.55 -0.52
N THR A 113 5.44 -6.39 0.51
CA THR A 113 4.45 -7.44 0.77
C THR A 113 3.08 -6.84 1.09
N GLU A 114 3.04 -5.83 1.98
CA GLU A 114 1.79 -5.15 2.34
C GLU A 114 1.21 -4.35 1.17
N ILE A 115 2.05 -3.70 0.35
CA ILE A 115 1.59 -3.02 -0.87
C ILE A 115 0.96 -4.05 -1.81
N ALA A 116 1.65 -5.14 -2.13
CA ALA A 116 1.13 -6.16 -3.05
C ALA A 116 -0.21 -6.74 -2.56
N LYS A 117 -0.30 -7.07 -1.27
CA LYS A 117 -1.55 -7.54 -0.65
C LYS A 117 -2.67 -6.51 -0.80
N LYS A 118 -2.38 -5.24 -0.55
CA LYS A 118 -3.36 -4.16 -0.66
C LYS A 118 -3.76 -3.88 -2.11
N GLU A 119 -2.87 -4.03 -3.09
CA GLU A 119 -3.20 -3.93 -4.51
C GLU A 119 -4.15 -5.05 -4.97
N LEU A 120 -3.95 -6.27 -4.46
CA LEU A 120 -4.90 -7.38 -4.70
C LEU A 120 -6.28 -7.08 -4.10
N GLU A 121 -6.33 -6.69 -2.81
CA GLU A 121 -7.58 -6.29 -2.15
C GLU A 121 -8.28 -5.13 -2.89
N GLN A 122 -7.51 -4.19 -3.46
CA GLN A 122 -8.01 -3.07 -4.26
C GLN A 122 -8.72 -3.56 -5.53
N GLY A 123 -8.12 -4.52 -6.24
CA GLY A 123 -8.68 -5.10 -7.47
C GLY A 123 -9.96 -5.89 -7.21
N ASP A 124 -9.99 -6.67 -6.13
CA ASP A 124 -11.19 -7.40 -5.69
C ASP A 124 -12.32 -6.44 -5.35
N LEU A 125 -12.01 -5.36 -4.60
CA LEU A 125 -12.98 -4.33 -4.26
C LEU A 125 -13.52 -3.59 -5.49
N LEU A 126 -12.67 -3.25 -6.46
CA LEU A 126 -13.10 -2.60 -7.70
C LEU A 126 -14.11 -3.47 -8.46
N SER A 127 -13.79 -4.76 -8.59
CA SER A 127 -14.67 -5.73 -9.25
C SER A 127 -15.99 -5.86 -8.49
N ALA A 128 -15.94 -5.96 -7.16
CA ALA A 128 -17.13 -6.06 -6.32
C ALA A 128 -18.01 -4.80 -6.35
N VAL A 129 -17.41 -3.61 -6.47
CA VAL A 129 -18.14 -2.35 -6.69
C VAL A 129 -18.87 -2.39 -8.02
N GLY A 130 -18.17 -2.74 -9.11
CA GLY A 130 -18.74 -2.83 -10.45
C GLY A 130 -19.95 -3.76 -10.49
N SER A 131 -19.79 -4.99 -9.99
CA SER A 131 -20.89 -5.97 -9.94
C SER A 131 -22.08 -5.49 -9.12
N ALA A 132 -21.85 -4.77 -8.01
CA ALA A 132 -22.95 -4.24 -7.19
C ALA A 132 -23.73 -3.15 -7.94
N PHE A 133 -23.03 -2.25 -8.64
CA PHE A 133 -23.69 -1.23 -9.48
C PHE A 133 -24.42 -1.84 -10.68
N ASP A 134 -23.90 -2.90 -11.28
CA ASP A 134 -24.60 -3.58 -12.37
C ASP A 134 -25.88 -4.27 -11.89
N MET A 135 -25.90 -4.82 -10.67
CA MET A 135 -27.14 -5.32 -10.06
C MET A 135 -28.17 -4.19 -9.88
N VAL A 136 -27.75 -2.99 -9.44
CA VAL A 136 -28.65 -1.83 -9.36
C VAL A 136 -29.25 -1.52 -10.72
N LYS A 137 -28.43 -1.42 -11.77
CA LYS A 137 -28.88 -1.14 -13.13
C LYS A 137 -29.87 -2.19 -13.62
N ASN A 138 -29.58 -3.47 -13.39
CA ASN A 138 -30.43 -4.57 -13.84
C ASN A 138 -31.82 -4.54 -13.16
N PHE A 139 -31.87 -4.32 -11.85
CA PHE A 139 -33.15 -4.17 -11.16
C PHE A 139 -33.92 -2.93 -11.61
N LEU A 140 -33.25 -1.80 -11.84
CA LEU A 140 -33.91 -0.59 -12.35
C LEU A 140 -34.41 -0.76 -13.79
N ALA A 141 -33.64 -1.41 -14.64
CA ALA A 141 -34.04 -1.72 -16.02
C ALA A 141 -35.25 -2.66 -16.06
N SER A 142 -35.38 -3.57 -15.09
CA SER A 142 -36.51 -4.50 -14.98
C SER A 142 -37.83 -3.85 -14.52
N ILE A 143 -37.86 -2.53 -14.30
CA ILE A 143 -39.07 -1.77 -13.95
C ILE A 143 -39.81 -1.27 -15.21
N PHE A 144 -39.07 -1.09 -16.31
CA PHE A 144 -39.53 -0.53 -17.57
C PHE A 144 -39.61 -1.60 -18.66
#